data_AF-A0A7S3TUW3-F1
#
_entry.id   AF-A0A7S3TUW3-F1
#
_cell.length_a   1.000
_cell.length_b   1.000
_cell.length_c   1.000
_cell.angle_alpha   90.00
_cell.angle_beta   90.00
_cell.angle_gamma   90.00
#
_symmetry.space_group_name_H-M   'P 1'
#
loop_
_entity.id
_entity.type
_entity.pdbx_description
1 polymer ?
#
loop_
_entity_poly.entity_id
_entity_poly.type
_entity_poly.pdbx_seq_one_letter_code
_entity_poly.pdbx_strand_id
1 'polypeptide(L)'
;GCGCNAELLLTAMPQNRLVSGCNDYYCDASSSCGVACAEIDIQAANQHAWVSTLHAFDDPGGMSRGFGAGAINFDSKKYGLGGSCVDTSRPFEVSSSFPIGLDGNLMK
;
A
#
# COMPACT_ATOMS: atom_id res chain seq x y z
N GLY A 1 -1.65 4.77 16.96
CA GLY A 1 -2.77 4.11 17.65
C GLY A 1 -3.70 3.44 16.65
N CYS A 2 -4.73 2.73 17.11
CA CYS A 2 -5.73 2.11 16.24
C CYS A 2 -6.51 3.16 15.43
N GLY A 3 -6.84 2.83 14.18
CA GLY A 3 -7.59 3.71 13.26
C GLY A 3 -6.75 4.75 12.52
N CYS A 4 -5.51 5.01 12.93
CA CYS A 4 -4.56 5.79 12.12
C CYS A 4 -4.10 4.95 10.91
N ASN A 5 -3.92 5.58 9.75
CA ASN A 5 -3.24 5.00 8.59
C ASN A 5 -2.09 5.92 8.20
N ALA A 6 -0.85 5.44 8.34
CA ALA A 6 0.34 6.12 7.85
C ALA A 6 0.76 5.44 6.55
N GLU A 7 0.61 6.17 5.45
CA GLU A 7 0.69 5.60 4.11
C GLU A 7 1.94 6.06 3.35
N LEU A 8 2.57 5.13 2.65
CA LEU A 8 3.57 5.39 1.62
C LEU A 8 3.14 4.64 0.36
N LEU A 9 2.76 5.39 -0.65
CA LEU A 9 2.22 4.87 -1.90
C LEU A 9 2.94 5.48 -3.10
N LEU A 10 2.80 4.81 -4.25
CA LEU A 10 3.23 5.30 -5.56
C LEU A 10 2.01 5.38 -6.47
N THR A 11 1.76 6.54 -7.05
CA THR A 11 0.65 6.76 -8.01
C THR A 11 1.20 7.20 -9.37
N ALA A 12 0.48 6.85 -10.43
CA ALA A 12 0.83 7.21 -11.81
C ALA A 12 0.48 8.66 -12.18
N MET A 13 0.79 9.61 -11.29
CA MET A 13 0.52 11.04 -11.47
C MET A 13 1.21 11.65 -12.71
N PRO A 14 2.49 11.35 -13.03
CA PRO A 14 3.14 11.96 -14.19
C PRO A 14 2.45 11.66 -15.54
N GLN A 15 1.69 10.57 -15.62
CA GLN A 15 0.92 10.19 -16.80
C GLN A 15 -0.49 10.80 -16.81
N ASN A 16 -0.95 11.34 -15.69
CA ASN A 16 -2.27 11.94 -15.56
C ASN A 16 -2.31 13.33 -16.23
N ARG A 17 -3.24 13.50 -17.18
CA ARG A 17 -3.46 14.77 -17.90
C ARG A 17 -4.74 15.48 -17.49
N LEU A 18 -5.50 14.91 -16.57
CA LEU A 18 -6.75 15.45 -16.06
C LEU A 18 -6.46 16.22 -14.79
N VAL A 19 -6.92 17.47 -14.72
CA VAL A 19 -6.96 18.22 -13.46
C VAL A 19 -8.04 17.57 -12.59
N SER A 20 -7.64 17.12 -11.41
CA SER A 20 -8.49 16.46 -10.43
C SER A 20 -9.45 17.47 -9.79
N GLY A 21 -10.47 16.97 -9.08
CA GLY A 21 -11.34 17.77 -8.21
C GLY A 21 -10.60 18.46 -7.06
N CYS A 22 -9.33 18.11 -6.81
CA CYS A 22 -8.44 18.73 -5.84
C CYS A 22 -7.59 19.86 -6.44
N ASN A 23 -7.83 20.24 -7.71
CA ASN A 23 -7.14 21.31 -8.45
C ASN A 23 -5.64 21.05 -8.70
N ASP A 24 -5.27 19.78 -8.79
CA ASP A 24 -3.93 19.30 -9.13
C ASP A 24 -4.02 18.12 -10.12
N TYR A 25 -2.92 17.40 -10.34
CA TYR A 25 -2.90 16.18 -11.17
C TYR A 25 -2.90 14.91 -10.32
N TYR A 26 -3.28 14.99 -9.05
CA TYR A 26 -3.38 13.82 -8.19
C TYR A 26 -4.43 12.84 -8.74
N CYS A 27 -4.11 11.56 -8.61
CA CYS A 27 -4.97 10.44 -8.94
C CYS A 27 -4.58 9.27 -8.02
N ASP A 28 -5.54 8.40 -7.74
CA ASP A 28 -5.36 7.15 -7.00
C ASP A 28 -6.35 6.11 -7.52
N ALA A 29 -6.27 4.86 -7.08
CA ALA A 29 -7.16 3.81 -7.55
C ALA A 29 -8.61 3.99 -7.06
N SER A 30 -8.82 4.77 -6.00
CA SER A 30 -10.13 5.05 -5.42
C SER A 30 -10.83 6.27 -6.03
N SER A 31 -10.18 7.00 -6.94
CA SER A 31 -10.66 8.27 -7.48
C SER A 31 -11.03 9.27 -6.38
N SER A 32 -10.23 9.41 -5.32
CA SER A 32 -10.55 10.28 -4.19
C SER A 32 -10.77 11.74 -4.59
N CYS A 33 -10.03 12.21 -5.61
CA CYS A 33 -10.20 13.51 -6.24
C CYS A 33 -10.87 13.41 -7.63
N GLY A 34 -11.61 12.34 -7.91
CA GLY A 34 -12.37 12.14 -9.14
C GLY A 34 -11.58 11.66 -10.37
N VAL A 35 -10.32 11.27 -10.21
CA VAL A 35 -9.48 10.72 -11.29
C VAL A 35 -8.83 9.43 -10.82
N ALA A 36 -9.12 8.33 -11.50
CA ALA A 36 -8.51 7.02 -11.25
C ALA A 36 -7.10 6.93 -11.86
N CYS A 37 -6.18 6.25 -11.18
CA CYS A 37 -4.97 5.72 -11.82
C CYS A 37 -4.46 4.46 -11.11
N ALA A 38 -3.43 3.82 -11.67
CA ALA A 38 -2.78 2.70 -11.01
C ALA A 38 -2.00 3.19 -9.78
N GLU A 39 -2.01 2.39 -8.72
CA GLU A 39 -1.49 2.73 -7.40
C GLU A 39 -0.83 1.52 -6.76
N ILE A 40 0.27 1.75 -6.06
CA ILE A 40 0.98 0.74 -5.28
C ILE A 40 1.15 1.27 -3.86
N ASP A 41 0.46 0.65 -2.92
CA ASP A 41 0.61 0.91 -1.51
C ASP A 41 1.77 0.07 -0.98
N ILE A 42 2.95 0.69 -0.87
CA ILE A 42 4.09 0.04 -0.23
C ILE A 42 3.77 -0.20 1.24
N GLN A 43 3.14 0.78 1.89
CA GLN A 43 2.77 0.74 3.30
C GLN A 43 1.41 1.42 3.48
N ALA A 44 0.42 0.69 3.99
CA ALA A 44 -0.75 1.21 4.68
C ALA A 44 -0.75 0.60 6.10
N ALA A 45 -0.28 1.35 7.09
CA ALA A 45 0.08 0.78 8.39
C ALA A 45 -0.12 1.69 9.60
N ASN A 46 -0.13 1.05 10.76
CA ASN A 46 0.06 1.68 12.06
C ASN A 46 0.81 0.70 12.99
N GLN A 47 0.84 0.97 14.30
CA GLN A 47 1.51 0.10 15.28
C GLN A 47 0.80 -1.24 15.54
N HIS A 48 -0.31 -1.52 14.85
CA HIS A 48 -1.16 -2.69 15.09
C HIS A 48 -1.56 -3.42 13.81
N ALA A 49 -1.28 -2.87 12.63
CA ALA A 49 -1.58 -3.48 11.35
C ALA A 49 -0.59 -3.00 10.29
N TRP A 50 -0.35 -3.85 9.30
CA TRP A 50 0.43 -3.53 8.12
C TRP A 50 -0.19 -4.22 6.91
N VAL A 51 -0.50 -3.44 5.88
CA VAL A 51 -0.97 -3.95 4.60
C VAL A 51 -0.17 -3.30 3.48
N SER A 52 0.19 -4.10 2.48
CA SER A 52 0.67 -3.61 1.19
C SER A 52 -0.31 -4.07 0.12
N THR A 53 -0.63 -3.20 -0.82
CA THR A 53 -1.66 -3.45 -1.84
C THR A 53 -1.18 -3.02 -3.22
N LEU A 54 -1.46 -3.86 -4.21
CA LEU A 54 -1.34 -3.51 -5.63
C LEU A 54 -2.72 -3.18 -6.18
N HIS A 55 -2.91 -1.96 -6.65
CA HIS A 55 -4.14 -1.54 -7.31
C HIS A 55 -3.91 -1.41 -8.81
N ALA A 56 -4.73 -2.11 -9.60
CA ALA A 56 -4.83 -1.83 -11.03
C ALA A 56 -5.52 -0.47 -11.26
N PHE A 57 -5.59 -0.03 -12.51
CA PHE A 57 -6.33 1.18 -12.87
C PHE A 57 -7.82 1.01 -12.51
N ASP A 58 -8.37 1.92 -11.70
CA ASP A 58 -9.78 1.93 -11.27
C ASP A 58 -10.18 0.66 -10.48
N ASP A 59 -9.25 0.16 -9.65
CA ASP A 59 -9.46 -1.00 -8.78
C ASP A 59 -9.28 -0.60 -7.31
N PRO A 60 -10.32 -0.06 -6.64
CA PRO A 60 -10.23 0.36 -5.24
C PRO A 60 -10.02 -0.82 -4.28
N GLY A 61 -10.31 -2.06 -4.71
CA GLY A 61 -10.15 -3.25 -3.87
C GLY A 61 -8.71 -3.77 -3.85
N GLY A 62 -8.06 -3.77 -5.01
CA GLY A 62 -6.67 -4.18 -5.18
C GLY A 62 -6.38 -5.63 -4.78
N MET A 63 -5.10 -5.99 -4.86
CA MET A 63 -4.55 -7.24 -4.34
C MET A 63 -3.68 -6.95 -3.12
N SER A 64 -4.23 -7.21 -1.92
CA SER A 64 -3.56 -6.93 -0.66
C SER A 64 -2.93 -8.16 0.01
N ARG A 65 -1.85 -7.92 0.76
CA ARG A 65 -1.26 -8.86 1.71
C ARG A 65 -0.77 -8.13 2.95
N GLY A 66 -0.81 -8.82 4.09
CA GLY A 66 -0.26 -8.32 5.35
C GLY A 66 -1.15 -8.60 6.56
N PHE A 67 -0.74 -8.09 7.72
CA PHE A 67 -1.53 -8.19 8.94
C PHE A 67 -2.67 -7.16 8.92
N GLY A 68 -3.91 -7.66 8.78
CA GLY A 68 -5.11 -6.83 8.59
C GLY A 68 -5.82 -7.06 7.25
N ALA A 69 -5.17 -7.73 6.29
CA ALA A 69 -5.72 -8.04 4.96
C ALA A 69 -5.44 -9.49 4.53
N GLY A 70 -5.99 -10.45 5.29
CA GLY A 70 -5.88 -11.89 4.95
C GLY A 70 -4.51 -12.52 5.28
N ALA A 71 -3.97 -12.20 6.46
CA ALA A 71 -2.67 -12.65 6.95
C ALA A 71 -2.40 -14.15 6.75
N ILE A 72 -1.43 -14.49 5.90
CA ILE A 72 -0.96 -15.88 5.78
C ILE A 72 0.24 -16.13 6.72
N ASN A 73 1.08 -15.12 7.00
CA ASN A 73 2.35 -15.29 7.74
C ASN A 73 2.65 -14.24 8.83
N PHE A 74 1.75 -13.27 9.07
CA PHE A 74 2.02 -12.11 9.92
C PHE A 74 0.78 -11.75 10.75
N ASP A 75 0.83 -11.99 12.06
CA ASP A 75 -0.26 -11.75 13.01
C ASP A 75 0.13 -10.75 14.11
N SER A 76 -0.77 -10.52 15.07
CA SER A 76 -0.54 -9.62 16.21
C SER A 76 0.60 -10.03 17.13
N LYS A 77 1.09 -11.27 17.06
CA LYS A 77 2.27 -11.72 17.83
C LYS A 77 3.57 -11.40 17.08
N LYS A 78 3.52 -11.32 15.75
CA LYS A 78 4.68 -11.04 14.89
C LYS A 78 4.90 -9.55 14.68
N TYR A 79 3.84 -8.80 14.42
CA TYR A 79 3.88 -7.36 14.15
C TYR A 79 3.02 -6.57 15.13
N GLY A 80 3.64 -5.60 15.79
CA GLY A 80 2.97 -4.64 16.66
C GLY A 80 3.83 -4.27 17.87
N LEU A 81 3.22 -3.65 18.87
CA LEU A 81 3.92 -3.28 20.11
C LEU A 81 4.45 -4.55 20.82
N GLY A 82 5.78 -4.66 20.94
CA GLY A 82 6.43 -5.85 21.49
C GLY A 82 6.36 -7.08 20.56
N GLY A 83 6.06 -6.89 19.28
CA GLY A 83 6.00 -7.96 18.29
C GLY A 83 7.30 -8.75 18.20
N SER A 84 7.20 -10.06 18.11
CA SER A 84 8.36 -10.96 18.08
C SER A 84 9.19 -10.87 16.80
N CYS A 85 8.62 -10.33 15.71
CA CYS A 85 9.32 -10.13 14.43
C CYS A 85 9.57 -8.64 14.16
N VAL A 86 8.53 -7.81 14.28
CA VAL A 86 8.61 -6.36 14.14
C VAL A 86 7.93 -5.73 15.35
N ASP A 87 8.76 -5.15 16.22
CA ASP A 87 8.32 -4.38 17.38
C ASP A 87 8.11 -2.91 16.97
N THR A 88 6.86 -2.52 16.75
CA THR A 88 6.50 -1.17 16.30
C THR A 88 6.61 -0.11 17.40
N SER A 89 7.07 -0.46 18.60
CA SER A 89 7.49 0.50 19.62
C SER A 89 8.89 1.07 19.34
N ARG A 90 9.60 0.51 18.36
CA ARG A 90 10.95 0.93 17.93
C ARG A 90 10.95 1.25 16.44
N PRO A 91 11.88 2.10 15.96
CA PRO A 91 12.09 2.27 14.53
C PRO A 91 12.50 0.96 13.86
N PHE A 92 12.06 0.76 12.62
CA PHE A 92 12.44 -0.35 11.76
C PHE A 92 12.55 0.14 10.32
N GLU A 93 13.28 -0.62 9.49
CA GLU A 93 13.43 -0.33 8.07
C GLU A 93 12.51 -1.22 7.24
N VAL A 94 12.04 -0.68 6.13
CA VAL A 94 11.13 -1.36 5.21
C VAL A 94 11.81 -1.41 3.85
N SER A 95 11.85 -2.60 3.25
CA SER A 95 12.30 -2.80 1.88
C SER A 95 11.17 -3.43 1.07
N SER A 96 10.94 -2.90 -0.12
CA SER A 96 9.99 -3.43 -1.09
C SER A 96 10.72 -3.74 -2.40
N SER A 97 10.29 -4.78 -3.10
CA SER A 97 10.91 -5.26 -4.32
C SER A 97 9.84 -5.71 -5.31
N PHE A 98 10.07 -5.42 -6.59
CA PHE A 98 9.14 -5.69 -7.68
C PHE A 98 9.77 -6.72 -8.64
N PRO A 99 9.69 -8.02 -8.32
CA PRO A 99 10.31 -9.07 -9.12
C PRO A 99 9.62 -9.19 -10.48
N ILE A 100 10.43 -9.32 -11.53
CA ILE A 100 9.97 -9.51 -12.90
C ILE A 100 10.11 -10.97 -13.34
N GLY A 101 9.09 -11.47 -14.03
CA GLY A 101 9.11 -12.78 -14.67
C GLY A 101 9.94 -12.81 -15.94
N LEU A 102 10.12 -14.01 -16.51
CA LEU A 102 10.82 -14.19 -17.80
C LEU A 102 10.10 -13.51 -18.98
N ASP A 103 8.82 -13.22 -18.83
CA ASP A 103 7.99 -12.49 -19.78
C ASP A 103 8.10 -10.96 -19.63
N GLY A 104 8.89 -10.48 -18.67
CA GLY A 104 9.07 -9.06 -18.36
C GLY A 104 7.93 -8.43 -17.55
N ASN A 105 6.94 -9.21 -17.11
CA ASN A 105 5.84 -8.73 -16.28
C ASN A 105 6.15 -8.85 -14.79
N LEU A 106 5.47 -8.07 -13.95
CA LEU A 106 5.52 -8.24 -12.50
C LEU A 106 5.02 -9.65 -12.13
N MET A 107 5.80 -10.36 -11.32
CA MET A 107 5.39 -11.69 -10.83
C MET A 107 4.19 -11.55 -9.87
N LYS A 108 3.22 -12.46 -10.01
CA LYS A 108 2.07 -12.59 -9.10
C LYS A 108 2.41 -13.39 -7.85
#